data_AF-A0A929I2V2-F1
#
_entry.id   AF-A0A929I2V2-F1
#
_cell.length_a   1.000
_cell.length_b   1.000
_cell.length_c   1.000
_cell.angle_alpha   90.00
_cell.angle_beta   90.00
_cell.angle_gamma   90.00
#
_symmetry.space_group_name_H-M   'P 1'
#
loop_
_entity.id
_entity.type
_entity.pdbx_description
1 polymer ?
#
loop_
_entity_poly.entity_id
_entity_poly.type
_entity_poly.pdbx_seq_one_letter_code
_entity_poly.pdbx_strand_id
1 'polypeptide(L)'
;MPLDQYIRSFSHLRTYKDRKKWSSLTIYQAPHKPFLLLSIMDLIAQESITENFKELRYQDYQGEVMQGCMGRAESLYPQGVSS
;
A
#
# COMPACT_ATOMS: atom_id res chain seq x y z
N MET A 1 -5.51 -16.97 7.76
CA MET A 1 -6.45 -16.35 8.73
C MET A 1 -7.76 -17.15 8.72
N PRO A 2 -8.42 -17.36 9.87
CA PRO A 2 -9.76 -17.93 9.92
C PRO A 2 -10.81 -16.97 9.32
N LEU A 3 -11.89 -17.52 8.77
CA LEU A 3 -12.97 -16.76 8.13
C LEU A 3 -13.58 -15.68 9.04
N ASP A 4 -13.76 -16.01 10.33
CA ASP A 4 -14.34 -15.08 11.31
C ASP A 4 -13.52 -13.80 11.47
N GLN A 5 -12.19 -13.89 11.31
CA GLN A 5 -11.31 -12.74 11.38
C GLN A 5 -11.54 -11.78 10.20
N TYR A 6 -11.78 -12.33 9.00
CA TYR A 6 -12.14 -11.52 7.83
C TYR A 6 -13.49 -10.85 8.00
N ILE A 7 -14.52 -11.59 8.43
CA ILE A 7 -15.85 -11.04 8.68
C ILE A 7 -15.77 -9.86 9.65
N ARG A 8 -15.06 -10.04 10.77
CA ARG A 8 -14.83 -8.96 11.76
C ARG A 8 -14.05 -7.79 11.15
N SER A 9 -13.04 -8.05 10.33
CA SER A 9 -12.22 -6.99 9.73
C SER A 9 -12.99 -6.17 8.70
N PHE A 10 -13.83 -6.82 7.88
CA PHE A 10 -14.66 -6.15 6.88
C PHE A 10 -15.83 -5.40 7.51
N SER A 11 -16.46 -5.95 8.55
CA SER A 11 -17.53 -5.25 9.27
C SER A 11 -17.05 -3.99 10.00
N HIS A 12 -15.76 -3.95 10.35
CA HIS A 12 -15.10 -2.79 11.01
C HIS A 12 -14.15 -2.05 10.06
N LEU A 13 -14.36 -2.15 8.74
CA LEU A 13 -13.53 -1.47 7.75
C LEU A 13 -13.53 0.04 8.02
N ARG A 14 -12.37 0.58 8.40
CA ARG A 14 -12.22 2.00 8.72
C ARG A 14 -12.43 2.85 7.48
N THR A 15 -13.57 3.52 7.40
CA THR A 15 -13.89 4.53 6.39
C THR A 15 -13.56 5.94 6.90
N TYR A 16 -13.28 6.86 5.97
CA TYR A 16 -13.16 8.28 6.31
C TYR A 16 -14.56 8.88 6.47
N LYS A 17 -14.87 9.47 7.63
CA LYS A 17 -16.20 10.02 7.95
C LYS A 17 -16.14 11.53 7.95
N ASP A 18 -17.00 12.17 7.16
CA ASP A 18 -17.12 13.62 7.10
C ASP A 18 -18.51 14.01 6.58
N ARG A 19 -19.33 14.59 7.46
CA ARG A 19 -20.72 15.00 7.14
C ARG A 19 -20.80 16.21 6.22
N LYS A 20 -19.74 17.01 6.10
CA LYS A 20 -19.68 18.16 5.19
C LYS A 20 -19.32 17.72 3.77
N LYS A 21 -18.50 16.68 3.64
CA LYS A 21 -18.01 16.16 2.36
C LYS A 21 -18.91 15.09 1.75
N TRP A 22 -19.50 14.23 2.57
CA TRP A 22 -20.25 13.06 2.11
C TRP A 22 -21.74 13.20 2.44
N SER A 23 -22.61 12.74 1.56
CA SER A 23 -24.06 12.84 1.74
C SER A 23 -24.63 11.68 2.56
N SER A 24 -25.93 11.74 2.87
CA SER A 24 -26.66 10.65 3.50
C SER A 24 -26.67 9.37 2.65
N LEU A 25 -26.49 9.47 1.33
CA LEU A 25 -26.43 8.32 0.43
C LEU A 25 -25.28 7.37 0.78
N THR A 26 -24.14 7.90 1.22
CA THR A 26 -22.99 7.10 1.67
C THR A 26 -22.90 7.03 3.20
N ILE A 27 -24.00 7.33 3.90
CA ILE A 27 -24.08 7.38 5.36
C ILE A 27 -23.01 8.33 5.94
N TYR A 28 -22.67 9.40 5.21
CA TYR A 28 -21.62 10.36 5.56
C TYR A 28 -20.19 9.78 5.62
N GLN A 29 -19.95 8.68 4.91
CA GLN A 29 -18.67 7.96 4.86
C GLN A 29 -18.13 7.95 3.43
N ALA A 30 -16.81 7.95 3.31
CA ALA A 30 -16.15 7.91 2.02
C ALA A 30 -16.30 6.52 1.37
N PRO A 31 -16.79 6.43 0.13
CA PRO A 31 -17.17 5.15 -0.47
C PRO A 31 -16.00 4.39 -1.11
N HIS A 32 -14.83 5.04 -1.26
CA HIS A 32 -13.70 4.46 -2.00
C HIS A 32 -13.12 3.19 -1.36
N LYS A 33 -13.12 3.09 -0.01
CA LYS A 33 -12.64 1.88 0.67
C LYS A 33 -13.57 0.67 0.49
N PRO A 34 -14.90 0.80 0.70
CA PRO A 34 -15.85 -0.25 0.35
C PRO A 34 -15.77 -0.69 -1.12
N PHE A 35 -15.66 0.25 -2.06
CA PHE A 35 -15.55 -0.11 -3.49
C PHE A 35 -14.26 -0.86 -3.80
N LEU A 36 -13.12 -0.42 -3.26
CA LEU A 36 -11.86 -1.15 -3.42
C LEU A 36 -11.95 -2.57 -2.86
N LEU A 37 -12.58 -2.76 -1.69
CA LEU A 37 -12.78 -4.08 -1.12
C LEU A 37 -13.61 -4.98 -2.05
N LEU A 38 -14.70 -4.46 -2.62
CA LEU A 38 -15.53 -5.20 -3.58
C LEU A 38 -14.74 -5.58 -4.83
N SER A 39 -13.92 -4.69 -5.38
CA SER A 39 -13.05 -5.00 -6.52
C SER A 39 -12.02 -6.10 -6.19
N ILE A 40 -11.43 -6.07 -4.99
CA ILE A 40 -10.52 -7.13 -4.54
C ILE A 40 -11.26 -8.46 -4.40
N MET A 41 -12.48 -8.47 -3.86
CA MET A 41 -13.30 -9.67 -3.76
C MET A 41 -13.64 -10.27 -5.12
N ASP A 42 -13.92 -9.43 -6.11
CA ASP A 42 -14.16 -9.85 -7.49
C ASP A 42 -12.89 -10.49 -8.10
N LEU A 43 -11.72 -9.89 -7.88
CA LEU A 43 -10.45 -10.46 -8.33
C LEU A 43 -10.10 -11.80 -7.63
N ILE A 44 -10.48 -11.97 -6.36
CA ILE A 44 -10.35 -13.25 -5.65
C ILE A 44 -11.30 -14.29 -6.26
N ALA A 45 -12.54 -13.90 -6.56
CA ALA A 45 -13.52 -14.79 -7.19
C ALA A 45 -13.12 -15.21 -8.61
N GLN A 46 -12.37 -14.36 -9.32
CA GLN A 46 -11.76 -14.65 -10.62
C GLN A 46 -10.44 -15.44 -10.50
N GLU A 47 -10.06 -15.90 -9.31
CA GLU A 47 -8.80 -16.60 -9.01
C GLU A 47 -7.53 -15.81 -9.43
N SER A 48 -7.66 -14.50 -9.65
CA SER A 48 -6.55 -13.62 -10.03
C SER A 48 -5.70 -13.23 -8.81
N ILE A 49 -6.31 -13.23 -7.62
CA ILE A 49 -5.62 -13.09 -6.32
C ILE A 49 -5.84 -14.39 -5.56
N THR A 50 -4.82 -15.24 -5.53
CA THR A 50 -4.87 -16.56 -4.89
C THR A 50 -4.33 -16.56 -3.46
N GLU A 51 -3.55 -15.54 -3.10
CA GLU A 51 -2.96 -15.39 -1.78
C GLU A 51 -3.12 -13.97 -1.22
N ASN A 52 -3.13 -13.85 0.10
CA ASN A 52 -3.14 -12.53 0.73
C ASN A 52 -1.80 -11.84 0.47
N PHE A 53 -1.84 -10.61 -0.03
CA PHE A 53 -0.66 -9.76 -0.17
C PHE A 53 0.11 -9.71 1.15
N LYS A 54 1.33 -10.26 1.14
CA LYS A 54 2.29 -10.12 2.23
C LYS A 54 2.91 -8.74 2.15
N GLU A 55 3.29 -8.23 3.31
CA GLU A 55 4.03 -6.99 3.43
C GLU A 55 5.37 -7.11 2.71
N LEU A 56 5.61 -6.25 1.72
CA LEU A 56 6.94 -6.08 1.14
C LEU A 56 7.85 -5.57 2.25
N ARG A 57 8.77 -6.42 2.72
CA ARG A 57 9.80 -6.00 3.66
C ARG A 57 10.92 -5.38 2.83
N TYR A 58 11.51 -4.27 3.30
CA TYR A 58 12.70 -3.69 2.65
C TYR A 58 13.84 -4.70 2.44
N GLN A 59 13.86 -5.77 3.24
CA GLN A 59 14.83 -6.86 3.18
C GLN A 59 14.65 -7.79 1.97
N ASP A 60 13.48 -7.79 1.33
CA ASP A 60 13.17 -8.61 0.15
C ASP A 60 13.84 -8.05 -1.13
N TYR A 61 14.46 -6.86 -1.04
CA TYR A 61 15.25 -6.21 -2.11
C TYR A 61 16.76 -6.43 -1.99
N GLN A 62 17.23 -7.39 -1.19
CA GLN A 62 18.64 -7.75 -1.13
C GLN A 62 18.92 -8.93 -2.08
N GLY A 63 19.03 -8.63 -3.37
CA GLY A 63 19.37 -9.63 -4.38
C GLY A 63 19.94 -9.10 -5.69
N GLU A 64 19.41 -8.02 -6.30
CA GLU A 64 19.72 -7.77 -7.73
C GLU A 64 19.92 -6.31 -8.19
N VAL A 65 20.15 -5.33 -7.31
CA VAL A 65 20.31 -3.92 -7.76
C VAL A 65 21.60 -3.20 -7.38
N MET A 66 22.58 -3.87 -6.77
CA MET A 66 23.83 -3.24 -6.34
C MET A 66 25.06 -3.77 -7.10
N GLN A 67 25.00 -3.84 -8.43
CA GLN A 67 26.21 -4.08 -9.25
C GLN A 67 26.35 -3.16 -10.48
N GLY A 68 25.46 -2.18 -10.65
CA GLY A 68 25.45 -1.30 -11.83
C GLY A 68 25.87 0.16 -11.62
N CYS A 69 25.94 0.68 -10.39
CA CYS A 69 25.95 2.15 -10.18
C CYS A 69 27.15 2.72 -9.41
N MET A 70 28.05 1.91 -8.87
CA MET A 70 29.23 2.45 -8.16
C MET A 70 30.42 2.60 -9.14
N GLY A 71 30.31 3.57 -10.05
CA GLY A 71 31.33 3.78 -11.08
C GLY A 71 31.52 5.20 -11.58
N ARG A 72 30.86 6.23 -11.01
CA ARG A 72 31.15 7.64 -11.36
C ARG A 72 30.47 8.66 -10.42
N ALA A 73 31.01 8.93 -9.24
CA ALA A 73 30.51 10.05 -8.42
C ALA A 73 31.56 10.75 -7.53
N GLU A 74 32.86 10.56 -7.76
CA GLU A 74 33.93 11.23 -6.99
C GLU A 74 34.55 12.44 -7.73
N SER A 75 33.75 13.33 -8.30
CA SER A 75 34.30 14.52 -9.00
C SER A 75 33.56 15.84 -8.77
N LEU A 76 32.51 15.90 -7.95
CA LEU A 76 31.65 17.09 -7.89
C LEU A 76 31.73 17.95 -6.62
N TYR A 77 32.73 17.75 -5.76
CA TYR A 77 32.99 18.70 -4.67
C TYR A 77 34.39 19.32 -4.79
N PRO A 78 34.49 20.65 -5.07
CA PRO A 78 35.77 21.33 -5.05
C PRO A 78 36.30 21.38 -3.62
N GLN A 79 37.55 20.96 -3.44
CA GLN A 79 38.27 21.12 -2.18
C GLN A 79 38.64 22.59 -1.95
N GLY A 80 38.33 23.07 -0.75
CA GLY A 80 38.80 24.34 -0.20
C GLY A 80 37.76 24.96 0.71
N VAL A 81 38.01 25.03 2.02
CA VAL A 81 38.74 26.13 2.66
C VAL A 81 39.24 25.66 4.03
N SER A 82 40.54 25.87 4.26
CA SER A 82 41.27 25.71 5.52
C SER A 82 40.82 26.73 6.56
N SER A 83 40.81 26.37 7.84
CA SER A 83 40.94 27.32 8.97
C SER A 83 42.07 26.85 9.87
#